data_AF-A0A9P9I1N3-F1
#
_entry.id   AF-A0A9P9I1N3-F1
#
_cell.length_a   1.000
_cell.length_b   1.000
_cell.length_c   1.000
_cell.angle_alpha   90.00
_cell.angle_beta   90.00
_cell.angle_gamma   90.00
#
_symmetry.space_group_name_H-M   'P 1'
#
loop_
_entity.id
_entity.type
_entity.pdbx_description
1 polymer ?
#
loop_
_entity_poly.entity_id
_entity_poly.type
_entity_poly.pdbx_seq_one_letter_code
_entity_poly.pdbx_strand_id
1 'polypeptide(L)'
;MLLLDTLPSAHIIASALQSQNHPAELADPTYKTLSVLSPDSGLCFNPAHLYLVPAHTEAPVPSTAQAELQSLTIDAQQAAAVSSCSSILAGTSSESDEYGDIAVWLGGTDDATSGVFEGDNRENAVITALGLAGWLEKGAKMVKDADGTVAKSLMPSPALERVDTRVTGWEKTFALRVEGGPGSVVLFVLAGLSRATGWQALLGIGVWT
;
A
#
# COMPACT_ATOMS: atom_id res chain seq x y z
N MET A 1 3.84 -4.19 -16.39
CA MET A 1 3.15 -3.28 -15.45
C MET A 1 1.95 -2.70 -16.16
N LEU A 2 0.85 -2.47 -15.43
CA LEU A 2 -0.38 -1.89 -15.98
C LEU A 2 -0.60 -0.52 -15.34
N LEU A 3 -0.90 0.50 -16.15
CA LEU A 3 -1.38 1.77 -15.64
C LEU A 3 -2.71 1.55 -14.93
N LEU A 4 -2.93 2.19 -13.79
CA LEU A 4 -4.19 2.03 -13.07
C LEU A 4 -5.39 2.51 -13.87
N ASP A 5 -5.24 3.49 -14.77
CA ASP A 5 -6.29 3.91 -15.71
C ASP A 5 -6.82 2.77 -16.61
N THR A 6 -6.07 1.66 -16.69
CA THR A 6 -6.40 0.43 -17.43
C THR A 6 -6.50 -0.76 -16.48
N LEU A 7 -7.17 -0.59 -15.33
CA LEU A 7 -7.25 -1.59 -14.27
C LEU A 7 -7.43 -3.01 -14.80
N PRO A 8 -6.54 -3.95 -14.41
CA PRO A 8 -6.79 -5.35 -14.68
C PRO A 8 -8.08 -5.78 -13.97
N SER A 9 -8.92 -6.57 -14.64
CA SER A 9 -10.05 -7.20 -13.96
C SER A 9 -9.58 -8.06 -12.77
N ALA A 10 -10.42 -8.23 -11.75
CA ALA A 10 -10.15 -9.12 -10.63
C ALA A 10 -9.73 -10.54 -11.08
N HIS A 11 -10.23 -11.02 -12.22
CA HIS A 11 -9.84 -12.30 -12.80
C HIS A 11 -8.35 -12.41 -13.15
N ILE A 12 -7.73 -11.32 -13.64
CA ILE A 12 -6.30 -11.28 -13.94
C ILE A 12 -5.48 -11.36 -12.65
N ILE A 13 -5.91 -10.66 -11.60
CA ILE A 13 -5.26 -10.68 -10.29
C ILE A 13 -5.38 -12.09 -9.68
N ALA A 14 -6.57 -12.69 -9.71
CA ALA A 14 -6.81 -14.06 -9.25
C ALA A 14 -5.92 -15.08 -9.99
N SER A 15 -5.78 -14.94 -11.31
CA SER A 15 -4.92 -15.82 -12.11
C SER A 15 -3.45 -15.70 -11.72
N ALA A 16 -2.97 -14.48 -11.46
CA ALA A 16 -1.59 -14.24 -11.02
C ALA A 16 -1.32 -14.83 -9.62
N LEU A 17 -2.27 -14.67 -8.68
CA LEU A 17 -2.22 -15.29 -7.36
C LEU A 17 -2.15 -16.82 -7.46
N GLN A 18 -3.04 -17.43 -8.24
CA GLN A 18 -3.10 -18.88 -8.41
C GLN A 18 -1.82 -19.44 -9.03
N SER A 19 -1.25 -18.76 -10.03
CA SER A 19 0.01 -19.19 -10.67
C SER A 19 1.19 -19.28 -9.71
N GLN A 20 1.08 -18.64 -8.55
CA GLN A 20 2.10 -18.58 -7.50
C GLN A 20 1.69 -19.30 -6.21
N ASN A 21 0.60 -20.09 -6.26
CA ASN A 21 0.03 -20.80 -5.11
C ASN A 21 -0.41 -19.90 -3.96
N HIS A 22 -0.90 -18.70 -4.27
CA HIS A 22 -1.51 -17.79 -3.30
C HIS A 22 -3.03 -17.88 -3.33
N PRO A 23 -3.73 -17.54 -2.23
CA PRO A 23 -5.19 -17.58 -2.18
C PRO A 23 -5.82 -16.60 -3.19
N ALA A 24 -6.72 -17.11 -4.04
CA ALA A 24 -7.39 -16.30 -5.05
C ALA A 24 -8.38 -15.27 -4.45
N GLU A 25 -8.84 -15.50 -3.23
CA GLU A 25 -9.73 -14.60 -2.46
C GLU A 25 -9.11 -13.22 -2.19
N LEU A 26 -7.78 -13.09 -2.29
CA LEU A 26 -7.09 -11.79 -2.19
C LEU A 26 -7.32 -10.88 -3.41
N ALA A 27 -7.83 -11.43 -4.52
CA ALA A 27 -7.99 -10.70 -5.77
C ALA A 27 -9.04 -9.59 -5.69
N ASP A 28 -10.19 -9.87 -5.09
CA ASP A 28 -11.31 -8.92 -5.02
C ASP A 28 -10.99 -7.71 -4.13
N PRO A 29 -10.46 -7.88 -2.88
CA PRO A 29 -10.01 -6.76 -2.06
C PRO A 29 -8.92 -5.92 -2.73
N THR A 30 -7.95 -6.57 -3.36
CA THR A 30 -6.91 -5.90 -4.15
C THR A 30 -7.53 -5.05 -5.26
N TYR A 31 -8.42 -5.65 -6.07
CA TYR A 31 -9.09 -4.93 -7.17
C TYR A 31 -9.87 -3.72 -6.68
N LYS A 32 -10.58 -3.82 -5.55
CA LYS A 32 -11.33 -2.71 -4.96
C LYS A 32 -10.43 -1.58 -4.48
N THR A 33 -9.31 -1.89 -3.82
CA THR A 33 -8.30 -0.88 -3.45
C THR A 33 -7.73 -0.19 -4.69
N LEU A 34 -7.35 -0.95 -5.72
CA LEU A 34 -6.85 -0.39 -6.97
C LEU A 34 -7.90 0.50 -7.64
N SER A 35 -9.17 0.12 -7.59
CA SER A 35 -10.28 0.89 -8.16
C SER A 35 -10.43 2.27 -7.53
N VAL A 36 -10.30 2.36 -6.21
CA VAL A 36 -10.30 3.63 -5.47
C VAL A 36 -9.14 4.53 -5.90
N LEU A 37 -7.96 3.95 -6.19
CA LEU A 37 -6.79 4.70 -6.62
C LEU A 37 -6.87 5.14 -8.10
N SER A 38 -7.68 4.49 -8.96
CA SER A 38 -7.45 4.44 -10.42
C SER A 38 -7.84 5.60 -11.36
N PRO A 39 -8.53 6.71 -10.99
CA PRO A 39 -8.67 7.81 -11.95
C PRO A 39 -7.62 8.91 -11.77
N ASP A 40 -6.98 9.00 -10.60
CA ASP A 40 -6.16 10.16 -10.22
C ASP A 40 -4.73 9.77 -9.82
N SER A 41 -4.39 8.47 -9.73
CA SER A 41 -3.06 8.06 -9.28
C SER A 41 -2.10 7.86 -10.45
N GLY A 42 -0.95 8.53 -10.38
CA GLY A 42 0.20 8.28 -11.25
C GLY A 42 0.91 6.99 -10.86
N LEU A 43 0.18 5.88 -10.74
CA LEU A 43 0.67 4.59 -10.28
C LEU A 43 0.50 3.50 -11.34
N CYS A 44 1.43 2.54 -11.32
CA CYS A 44 1.41 1.34 -12.13
C CYS A 44 1.35 0.10 -11.22
N PHE A 45 0.45 -0.82 -11.52
CA PHE A 45 0.31 -2.09 -10.80
C PHE A 45 1.04 -3.23 -11.51
N ASN A 46 1.76 -4.04 -10.74
CA ASN A 46 2.33 -5.29 -11.20
C ASN A 46 1.47 -6.47 -10.70
N PRO A 47 0.56 -7.04 -11.52
CA PRO A 47 -0.31 -8.12 -11.08
C PRO A 47 0.46 -9.41 -10.75
N ALA A 48 1.65 -9.64 -11.34
CA ALA A 48 2.44 -10.82 -11.07
C ALA A 48 3.08 -10.80 -9.67
N HIS A 49 3.30 -9.62 -9.09
CA HIS A 49 3.95 -9.49 -7.78
C HIS A 49 3.14 -8.64 -6.78
N LEU A 50 1.93 -8.25 -7.15
CA LEU A 50 0.95 -7.56 -6.30
C LEU A 50 1.47 -6.27 -5.65
N TYR A 51 2.27 -5.49 -6.37
CA TYR A 51 2.76 -4.20 -5.88
C TYR A 51 2.46 -3.06 -6.83
N LEU A 52 2.48 -1.85 -6.27
CA LEU A 52 2.37 -0.58 -6.99
C LEU A 52 3.73 0.10 -7.11
N VAL A 53 3.89 0.92 -8.14
CA VAL A 53 5.04 1.84 -8.29
C VAL A 53 4.57 3.17 -8.85
N PRO A 54 5.25 4.28 -8.58
CA PRO A 54 5.07 5.53 -9.33
C PRO A 54 5.23 5.32 -10.83
N ALA A 55 4.36 5.88 -11.66
CA ALA A 55 4.39 5.73 -13.11
C ALA A 55 5.69 6.27 -13.74
N HIS A 56 6.38 7.17 -13.04
CA HIS A 56 7.67 7.74 -13.43
C HIS A 56 8.87 6.88 -13.01
N THR A 57 8.67 5.69 -12.45
CA THR A 57 9.76 4.77 -12.14
C THR A 57 10.46 4.32 -13.43
N GLU A 58 11.66 4.86 -13.68
CA GLU A 58 12.42 4.61 -14.92
C GLU A 58 13.16 3.27 -14.92
N ALA A 59 13.62 2.82 -13.74
CA ALA A 59 14.36 1.58 -13.58
C ALA A 59 13.45 0.41 -13.15
N PRO A 60 13.70 -0.82 -13.62
CA PRO A 60 12.98 -1.99 -13.14
C PRO A 60 13.14 -2.15 -11.62
N VAL A 61 12.06 -2.49 -10.92
CA VAL A 61 12.10 -2.81 -9.49
C VAL A 61 13.02 -4.01 -9.26
N PRO A 62 14.01 -3.96 -8.35
CA PRO A 62 14.89 -5.10 -8.07
C PRO A 62 14.11 -6.34 -7.66
N SER A 63 14.49 -7.52 -8.13
CA SER A 63 13.75 -8.77 -7.86
C SER A 63 13.57 -9.07 -6.37
N THR A 64 14.54 -8.67 -5.53
CA THR A 64 14.46 -8.77 -4.07
C THR A 64 13.35 -7.88 -3.51
N ALA A 65 13.23 -6.65 -3.99
CA ALA A 65 12.15 -5.73 -3.63
C ALA A 65 10.79 -6.26 -4.11
N GLN A 66 10.71 -6.81 -5.32
CA GLN A 66 9.47 -7.40 -5.83
C GLN A 66 8.95 -8.53 -4.93
N ALA A 67 9.84 -9.45 -4.51
CA ALA A 67 9.47 -10.56 -3.62
C ALA A 67 9.08 -10.08 -2.20
N GLU A 68 9.76 -9.05 -1.68
CA GLU A 68 9.45 -8.44 -0.39
C GLU A 68 8.06 -7.77 -0.41
N LEU A 69 7.81 -6.92 -1.40
CA LEU A 69 6.53 -6.21 -1.58
C LEU A 69 5.36 -7.17 -1.80
N GLN A 70 5.58 -8.24 -2.57
CA GLN A 70 4.59 -9.29 -2.77
C GLN A 70 4.22 -9.97 -1.46
N SER A 71 5.25 -10.39 -0.71
CA SER A 71 5.05 -11.06 0.58
C SER A 71 4.36 -10.14 1.59
N LEU A 72 4.74 -8.85 1.60
CA LEU A 72 4.12 -7.84 2.45
C LEU A 72 2.64 -7.66 2.13
N THR A 73 2.28 -7.55 0.85
CA THR A 73 0.89 -7.41 0.40
C THR A 73 0.05 -8.61 0.83
N ILE A 74 0.55 -9.82 0.58
CA ILE A 74 -0.17 -11.06 0.91
C ILE A 74 -0.33 -11.21 2.43
N ASP A 75 0.74 -11.02 3.20
CA ASP A 75 0.69 -11.18 4.64
C ASP A 75 -0.21 -10.11 5.29
N ALA A 76 -0.20 -8.88 4.78
CA ALA A 76 -1.09 -7.82 5.26
C ALA A 76 -2.56 -8.15 5.02
N GLN A 77 -2.93 -8.56 3.80
CA GLN A 77 -4.33 -8.94 3.52
C GLN A 77 -4.78 -10.17 4.31
N GLN A 78 -3.91 -11.18 4.48
CA GLN A 78 -4.22 -12.34 5.33
C GLN A 78 -4.44 -11.93 6.80
N ALA A 79 -3.61 -11.02 7.33
CA ALA A 79 -3.75 -10.51 8.68
C ALA A 79 -5.04 -9.68 8.86
N ALA A 80 -5.39 -8.86 7.87
CA ALA A 80 -6.63 -8.08 7.84
C ALA A 80 -7.86 -9.02 7.82
N ALA A 81 -7.84 -10.05 6.97
CA ALA A 81 -8.91 -11.05 6.89
C ALA A 81 -9.14 -11.80 8.22
N VAL A 82 -8.06 -12.21 8.91
CA VAL A 82 -8.17 -12.84 10.25
C VAL A 82 -8.79 -11.89 11.27
N SER A 83 -8.51 -10.59 11.15
CA SER A 83 -9.06 -9.56 12.04
C SER A 83 -10.42 -9.02 11.60
N SER A 84 -11.00 -9.56 10.52
CA SER A 84 -12.26 -9.09 9.92
C SER A 84 -12.26 -7.58 9.65
N CYS A 85 -11.17 -7.06 9.09
CA CYS A 85 -11.05 -5.67 8.67
C CYS A 85 -10.56 -5.56 7.22
N SER A 86 -10.82 -4.41 6.59
CA SER A 86 -10.37 -4.11 5.22
C SER A 86 -8.86 -3.89 5.11
N SER A 87 -8.22 -3.48 6.20
CA SER A 87 -6.81 -3.16 6.20
C SER A 87 -6.24 -3.27 7.61
N ILE A 88 -5.03 -3.77 7.72
CA ILE A 88 -4.29 -3.76 9.00
C ILE A 88 -3.91 -2.33 9.44
N LEU A 89 -3.86 -1.38 8.51
CA LEU A 89 -3.57 0.02 8.79
C LEU A 89 -4.83 0.78 9.24
N ALA A 90 -5.98 0.49 8.63
CA ALA A 90 -7.26 1.05 9.05
C ALA A 90 -7.75 0.45 10.38
N GLY A 91 -7.41 -0.81 10.65
CA GLY A 91 -7.84 -1.54 11.83
C GLY A 91 -9.32 -1.89 11.83
N THR A 92 -9.83 -2.30 12.99
CA THR A 92 -11.22 -2.78 13.17
C THR A 92 -12.27 -1.67 13.23
N SER A 93 -11.87 -0.40 13.17
CA SER A 93 -12.78 0.75 13.20
C SER A 93 -13.29 1.15 11.81
N SER A 94 -12.74 0.56 10.75
CA SER A 94 -13.26 0.73 9.39
C SER A 94 -14.62 0.03 9.27
N GLU A 95 -15.61 0.72 8.71
CA GLU A 95 -16.98 0.18 8.53
C GLU A 95 -17.11 -0.77 7.32
N SER A 96 -16.02 -1.01 6.60
CA SER A 96 -15.97 -1.91 5.45
C SER A 96 -14.84 -2.91 5.59
N ASP A 97 -15.06 -4.13 5.14
CA ASP A 97 -14.10 -5.23 5.03
C ASP A 97 -13.74 -5.53 3.56
N GLU A 98 -14.17 -4.66 2.64
CA GLU A 98 -14.15 -4.99 1.22
C GLU A 98 -12.84 -4.65 0.49
N TYR A 99 -12.00 -3.81 1.09
CA TYR A 99 -10.72 -3.39 0.53
C TYR A 99 -9.60 -4.31 1.02
N GLY A 100 -8.44 -4.22 0.39
CA GLY A 100 -7.23 -4.94 0.79
C GLY A 100 -6.00 -4.04 0.87
N ASP A 101 -5.03 -4.43 1.71
CA ASP A 101 -3.73 -3.77 1.77
C ASP A 101 -2.89 -4.03 0.51
N ILE A 102 -2.12 -3.05 0.04
CA ILE A 102 -1.24 -3.17 -1.13
C ILE A 102 0.11 -2.49 -0.87
N ALA A 103 1.20 -3.20 -1.15
CA ALA A 103 2.54 -2.65 -1.03
C ALA A 103 2.94 -1.79 -2.24
N VAL A 104 3.78 -0.79 -1.99
CA VAL A 104 4.26 0.19 -2.98
C VAL A 104 5.77 0.26 -2.92
N TRP A 105 6.40 0.21 -4.08
CA TRP A 105 7.80 0.55 -4.25
C TRP A 105 7.93 2.06 -4.47
N LEU A 106 8.71 2.76 -3.64
CA LEU A 106 8.88 4.21 -3.75
C LEU A 106 10.23 4.63 -4.36
N GLY A 107 11.26 3.78 -4.27
CA GLY A 107 12.57 4.06 -4.87
C GLY A 107 13.73 3.34 -4.18
N GLY A 108 14.85 3.15 -4.89
CA GLY A 108 16.04 2.50 -4.35
C GLY A 108 16.77 3.35 -3.29
N THR A 109 17.75 2.76 -2.60
CA THR A 109 18.62 3.51 -1.66
C THR A 109 19.57 4.46 -2.38
N ASP A 110 20.03 4.06 -3.57
CA ASP A 110 21.05 4.77 -4.35
C ASP A 110 20.43 5.49 -5.57
N ASP A 111 19.10 5.52 -5.64
CA ASP A 111 18.38 6.21 -6.70
C ASP A 111 18.34 7.72 -6.43
N ALA A 112 18.24 8.53 -7.50
CA ALA A 112 18.11 9.99 -7.40
C ALA A 112 16.89 10.42 -6.54
N THR A 113 15.94 9.51 -6.35
CA THR A 113 14.71 9.68 -5.57
C THR A 113 14.88 9.35 -4.08
N SER A 114 15.97 8.72 -3.65
CA SER A 114 16.12 8.20 -2.28
C SER A 114 16.12 9.29 -1.21
N GLY A 115 16.71 10.45 -1.52
CA GLY A 115 16.75 11.61 -0.64
C GLY A 115 15.42 12.37 -0.54
N VAL A 116 14.46 12.11 -1.43
CA VAL A 116 13.19 12.87 -1.51
C VAL A 116 12.25 12.51 -0.36
N PHE A 117 12.36 11.29 0.15
CA PHE A 117 11.59 10.81 1.30
C PHE A 117 12.31 11.03 2.64
N GLU A 118 13.44 11.76 2.62
CA GLU A 118 14.16 12.14 3.82
C GLU A 118 13.73 13.53 4.33
N GLY A 119 13.65 13.70 5.65
CA GLY A 119 13.37 14.99 6.29
C GLY A 119 11.89 15.34 6.44
N ASP A 120 11.62 16.61 6.73
CA ASP A 120 10.33 17.10 7.26
C ASP A 120 9.19 17.13 6.22
N ASN A 121 9.52 16.95 4.93
CA ASN A 121 8.57 17.00 3.82
C ASN A 121 8.23 15.61 3.22
N ARG A 122 8.69 14.53 3.87
CA ARG A 122 8.55 13.15 3.38
C ARG A 122 7.10 12.72 3.13
N GLU A 123 6.14 13.20 3.93
CA GLU A 123 4.72 12.88 3.73
C GLU A 123 4.20 13.43 2.41
N ASN A 124 4.51 14.70 2.08
CA ASN A 124 4.15 15.31 0.80
C ASN A 124 4.85 14.64 -0.37
N ALA A 125 6.10 14.19 -0.19
CA ALA A 125 6.82 13.42 -1.19
C ALA A 125 6.11 12.10 -1.51
N VAL A 126 5.63 11.37 -0.49
CA VAL A 126 4.84 10.15 -0.68
C VAL A 126 3.52 10.44 -1.38
N ILE A 127 2.77 11.47 -0.96
CA ILE A 127 1.53 11.87 -1.66
C ILE A 127 1.78 12.17 -3.14
N THR A 128 2.87 12.87 -3.45
CA THR A 128 3.27 13.19 -4.81
C THR A 128 3.61 11.92 -5.60
N ALA A 129 4.39 11.00 -5.00
CA ALA A 129 4.75 9.72 -5.62
C ALA A 129 3.53 8.82 -5.89
N LEU A 130 2.53 8.87 -5.01
CA LEU A 130 1.26 8.16 -5.19
C LEU A 130 0.30 8.86 -6.17
N GLY A 131 0.65 10.06 -6.66
CA GLY A 131 -0.20 10.86 -7.55
C GLY A 131 -1.45 11.43 -6.88
N LEU A 132 -1.52 11.48 -5.56
CA LEU A 132 -2.75 11.82 -4.82
C LEU A 132 -3.01 13.35 -4.74
N ALA A 133 -2.29 14.16 -5.51
CA ALA A 133 -2.50 15.60 -5.56
C ALA A 133 -3.96 15.97 -5.93
N GLY A 134 -4.55 15.23 -6.88
CA GLY A 134 -5.94 15.44 -7.30
C GLY A 134 -6.95 15.21 -6.17
N TRP A 135 -6.65 14.35 -5.19
CA TRP A 135 -7.52 14.18 -4.02
C TRP A 135 -7.48 15.42 -3.13
N LEU A 136 -6.28 15.95 -2.85
CA LEU A 136 -6.10 17.15 -2.03
C LEU A 136 -6.74 18.39 -2.66
N GLU A 137 -6.60 18.54 -3.98
CA GLU A 137 -7.25 19.62 -4.75
C GLU A 137 -8.79 19.55 -4.67
N LYS A 138 -9.35 18.35 -4.58
CA LYS A 138 -10.79 18.11 -4.41
C LYS A 138 -11.27 18.23 -2.95
N GLY A 139 -10.38 18.62 -2.03
CA GLY A 139 -10.71 18.92 -0.63
C GLY A 139 -10.36 17.82 0.38
N ALA A 140 -9.68 16.75 -0.05
CA ALA A 140 -9.13 15.76 0.87
C ALA A 140 -8.05 16.39 1.77
N LYS A 141 -7.84 15.80 2.96
CA LYS A 141 -6.90 16.31 3.96
C LYS A 141 -5.86 15.27 4.29
N MET A 142 -4.59 15.65 4.19
CA MET A 142 -3.50 14.85 4.71
C MET A 142 -3.36 15.07 6.22
N VAL A 143 -3.37 13.99 6.98
CA VAL A 143 -3.14 13.97 8.42
C VAL A 143 -1.89 13.13 8.69
N LYS A 144 -0.89 13.72 9.33
CA LYS A 144 0.30 12.98 9.76
C LYS A 144 -0.08 12.14 10.98
N ASP A 145 0.23 10.86 10.95
CA ASP A 145 0.02 10.00 12.11
C ASP A 145 1.32 9.90 12.90
N ALA A 146 1.23 10.09 14.22
CA ALA A 146 2.40 10.06 15.09
C ALA A 146 2.90 8.62 15.30
N ASP A 147 2.00 7.65 15.17
CA ASP A 147 2.28 6.24 15.38
C ASP A 147 2.54 5.58 14.01
N GLY A 148 3.82 5.42 13.65
CA GLY A 148 4.28 4.66 12.48
C GLY A 148 4.12 3.14 12.63
N THR A 149 2.99 2.68 13.16
CA THR A 149 2.76 1.27 13.53
C THR A 149 1.44 0.76 12.95
N VAL A 150 1.38 -0.56 12.74
CA VAL A 150 0.14 -1.27 12.42
C VAL A 150 -0.89 -1.10 13.55
N ALA A 151 -2.19 -1.17 13.24
CA ALA A 151 -3.25 -0.96 14.22
C ALA A 151 -3.13 -1.93 15.42
N LYS A 152 -3.12 -1.38 16.64
CA LYS A 152 -2.89 -2.13 17.90
C LYS A 152 -4.05 -3.05 18.29
N SER A 153 -5.20 -2.95 17.62
CA SER A 153 -6.43 -3.70 17.94
C SER A 153 -6.63 -4.97 17.12
N LEU A 154 -5.65 -5.36 16.29
CA LEU A 154 -5.75 -6.53 15.42
C LEU A 154 -5.64 -7.86 16.17
N MET A 155 -6.28 -8.89 15.62
CA MET A 155 -6.17 -10.24 16.15
C MET A 155 -4.78 -10.81 15.85
N PRO A 156 -4.06 -11.37 16.85
CA PRO A 156 -2.77 -12.01 16.62
C PRO A 156 -2.88 -13.14 15.60
N SER A 157 -1.97 -13.14 14.63
CA SER A 157 -1.88 -14.19 13.62
C SER A 157 -0.44 -14.32 13.12
N PRO A 158 -0.03 -15.48 12.56
CA PRO A 158 1.29 -15.62 11.95
C PRO A 158 1.51 -14.64 10.79
N ALA A 159 0.45 -14.25 10.07
CA ALA A 159 0.54 -13.26 9.00
C ALA A 159 0.86 -11.88 9.57
N LEU A 160 0.18 -11.48 10.65
CA LEU A 160 0.43 -10.20 11.33
C LEU A 160 1.86 -10.13 11.89
N GLU A 161 2.36 -11.21 12.51
CA GLU A 161 3.74 -11.28 13.01
C GLU A 161 4.77 -11.11 11.89
N ARG A 162 4.52 -11.72 10.72
CA ARG A 162 5.38 -11.55 9.53
C ARG A 162 5.36 -10.12 9.00
N VAL A 163 4.21 -9.45 9.01
CA VAL A 163 4.15 -8.02 8.64
C VAL A 163 4.93 -7.17 9.66
N ASP A 164 4.65 -7.36 10.95
CA ASP A 164 5.28 -6.60 12.03
C ASP A 164 6.81 -6.75 12.02
N THR A 165 7.30 -7.97 11.81
CA THR A 165 8.73 -8.25 11.67
C THR A 165 9.36 -7.48 10.51
N ARG A 166 8.69 -7.42 9.35
CA ARG A 166 9.20 -6.69 8.17
C ARG A 166 9.20 -5.18 8.41
N VAL A 167 8.07 -4.65 8.87
CA VAL A 167 7.89 -3.21 9.13
C VAL A 167 8.83 -2.71 10.22
N THR A 168 9.04 -3.49 11.29
CA THR A 168 10.00 -3.17 12.36
C THR A 168 11.44 -3.16 11.86
N GLY A 169 11.74 -3.90 10.79
CA GLY A 169 13.03 -3.89 10.11
C GLY A 169 13.27 -2.65 9.24
N TRP A 170 12.23 -1.83 8.98
CA TRP A 170 12.38 -0.59 8.23
C TRP A 170 12.95 0.54 9.07
N GLU A 171 13.73 1.41 8.44
CA GLU A 171 14.24 2.64 9.02
C GLU A 171 13.39 3.83 8.61
N LYS A 172 13.54 4.94 9.34
CA LYS A 172 12.89 6.23 9.01
C LYS A 172 11.37 6.09 8.79
N THR A 173 10.73 5.18 9.50
CA THR A 173 9.30 4.86 9.33
C THR A 173 8.41 6.06 9.67
N PHE A 174 7.29 6.15 8.98
CA PHE A 174 6.24 7.13 9.26
C PHE A 174 4.90 6.67 8.71
N ALA A 175 3.84 7.17 9.32
CA ALA A 175 2.49 6.96 8.87
C ALA A 175 1.80 8.29 8.57
N LEU A 176 0.90 8.25 7.60
CA LEU A 176 -0.01 9.34 7.29
C LEU A 176 -1.33 8.74 6.82
N ARG A 177 -2.37 9.56 6.85
CA ARG A 177 -3.63 9.25 6.20
C ARG A 177 -4.14 10.40 5.36
N VAL A 178 -4.93 10.07 4.34
CA VAL A 178 -5.62 11.04 3.49
C VAL A 178 -7.12 10.85 3.69
N GLU A 179 -7.75 11.81 4.36
CA GLU A 179 -9.19 11.81 4.66
C GLU A 179 -9.98 12.52 3.56
N GLY A 180 -11.16 12.00 3.24
CA GLY A 180 -12.04 12.62 2.22
C GLY A 180 -11.68 12.24 0.79
N GLY A 181 -11.17 11.03 0.59
CA GLY A 181 -10.97 10.46 -0.75
C GLY A 181 -12.29 10.15 -1.47
N PRO A 182 -12.21 9.58 -2.69
CA PRO A 182 -13.39 9.19 -3.47
C PRO A 182 -14.34 8.29 -2.67
N GLY A 183 -15.62 8.65 -2.59
CA GLY A 183 -16.61 7.87 -1.84
C GLY A 183 -16.46 7.96 -0.31
N SER A 184 -15.86 9.05 0.21
CA SER A 184 -15.63 9.27 1.65
C SER A 184 -14.67 8.25 2.29
N VAL A 185 -13.80 7.66 1.49
CA VAL A 185 -12.76 6.75 1.98
C VAL A 185 -11.62 7.52 2.67
N VAL A 186 -10.89 6.81 3.51
CA VAL A 186 -9.62 7.24 4.10
C VAL A 186 -8.52 6.31 3.62
N LEU A 187 -7.48 6.85 3.00
CA LEU A 187 -6.28 6.11 2.65
C LEU A 187 -5.29 6.16 3.80
N PHE A 188 -4.82 5.02 4.25
CA PHE A 188 -3.73 4.86 5.21
C PHE A 188 -2.46 4.52 4.47
N VAL A 189 -1.37 5.12 4.91
CA VAL A 189 -0.05 4.89 4.35
C VAL A 189 0.94 4.69 5.49
N LEU A 190 1.65 3.57 5.45
CA LEU A 190 2.81 3.31 6.30
C LEU A 190 4.03 3.18 5.40
N ALA A 191 4.97 4.11 5.51
CA ALA A 191 6.17 4.17 4.67
C ALA A 191 7.43 3.98 5.50
N GLY A 192 8.48 3.44 4.87
CA GLY A 192 9.77 3.21 5.52
C GLY A 192 10.87 2.81 4.54
N LEU A 193 12.10 2.86 5.02
CA LEU A 193 13.30 2.51 4.28
C LEU A 193 13.77 1.11 4.67
N SER A 194 13.63 0.14 3.78
CA SER A 194 14.35 -1.13 3.91
C SER A 194 15.78 -0.96 3.41
N ARG A 195 16.79 -1.20 4.25
CA ARG A 195 18.20 -1.12 3.82
C ARG A 195 18.54 -2.08 2.68
N ALA A 196 17.81 -3.19 2.56
CA ALA A 196 18.08 -4.23 1.58
C ALA A 196 17.50 -3.91 0.21
N THR A 197 16.34 -3.25 0.18
CA THR A 197 15.56 -3.09 -1.03
C THR A 197 15.36 -1.61 -1.36
N GLY A 198 15.13 -0.76 -0.37
CA GLY A 198 15.02 0.71 -0.40
C GLY A 198 13.65 1.19 0.13
N TRP A 199 13.15 2.31 -0.36
CA TRP A 199 11.90 2.92 0.14
C TRP A 199 10.66 2.16 -0.31
N GLN A 200 9.80 1.86 0.66
CA GLN A 200 8.56 1.12 0.48
C GLN A 200 7.42 1.79 1.24
N ALA A 201 6.20 1.48 0.84
CA ALA A 201 5.01 1.78 1.61
C ALA A 201 4.03 0.61 1.61
N LEU A 202 3.19 0.55 2.62
CA LEU A 202 1.96 -0.24 2.66
C LEU A 202 0.79 0.73 2.61
N LEU A 203 -0.16 0.47 1.73
CA LEU A 203 -1.40 1.23 1.60
C LEU A 203 -2.56 0.39 2.10
N GLY A 204 -3.52 1.05 2.73
CA GLY A 204 -4.78 0.45 3.16
C GLY A 204 -5.93 1.44 2.99
N ILE A 205 -7.13 0.95 2.68
CA ILE A 205 -8.33 1.79 2.60
C ILE A 205 -9.24 1.48 3.79
N GLY A 206 -9.77 2.52 4.41
CA GLY A 206 -10.85 2.41 5.38
C GLY A 206 -12.02 3.34 5.05
N VAL A 207 -13.16 3.10 5.69
CA VAL A 207 -14.36 3.94 5.59
C VAL A 207 -14.73 4.43 6.98
N TRP A 208 -14.95 5.74 7.11
CA TRP A 208 -15.48 6.39 8.31
C TRP A 208 -16.70 7.22 7.94
N THR A 209 -17.77 7.09 8.72
CA THR A 209 -18.93 8.00 8.69
C THR A 209 -18.88 9.00 9.84
#